data_AF-A0A822IGA1-F1
#
_entry.id   AF-A0A822IGA1-F1
#
_cell.length_a   1.000
_cell.length_b   1.000
_cell.length_c   1.000
_cell.angle_alpha   90.00
_cell.angle_beta   90.00
_cell.angle_gamma   90.00
#
_symmetry.space_group_name_H-M   'P 1'
#
loop_
_entity.id
_entity.type
_entity.pdbx_description
1 polymer ?
#
loop_
_entity_poly.entity_id
_entity_poly.type
_entity_poly.pdbx_seq_one_letter_code
_entity_poly.pdbx_strand_id
1 'polypeptide(L)'
;MPRKSPKASEFEEMRDAGIGLASKLVIENKLDQAKDVFTKLLNLRPDDVEVMTLHANIYFFEGKLLEAENRLNQVLTLNPDYPLALYFLGVVYHEKGEYEKAIHTYETALKHFSKDKKYDIADVYQNLGCSLWGIGKREEALEAWQTCLKYNPKQKSAKKNLKDFTNEYGMGKSPVGMDDLWAFVNFKRREYYSLKGRDYFKSVEEANVVLKKITDAWDNKIMPKWGAKFKRMKTQEKIKLFNDTKILF
;
A
#
# COMPACT_ATOMS: atom_id res chain seq x y z
N MET A 1 -11.13 -6.53 -38.84
CA MET A 1 -11.80 -6.72 -37.54
C MET A 1 -13.28 -6.93 -37.78
N PRO A 2 -13.92 -7.98 -37.25
CA PRO A 2 -15.37 -8.13 -37.39
C PRO A 2 -16.06 -7.01 -36.59
N ARG A 3 -16.93 -6.23 -37.25
CA ARG A 3 -17.77 -5.23 -36.57
C ARG A 3 -18.75 -5.99 -35.66
N LYS A 4 -18.83 -5.63 -34.38
CA LYS A 4 -19.85 -6.14 -33.45
C LYS A 4 -21.25 -5.94 -34.07
N SER A 5 -22.17 -6.86 -33.86
CA SER A 5 -23.55 -6.74 -34.37
C SER A 5 -24.27 -5.55 -33.70
N PRO A 6 -25.25 -4.91 -34.36
CA PRO A 6 -25.93 -3.71 -33.82
C PRO A 6 -26.46 -3.89 -32.40
N LYS A 7 -27.08 -5.05 -32.11
CA LYS A 7 -27.58 -5.40 -30.76
C LYS A 7 -26.46 -5.54 -29.72
N ALA A 8 -25.29 -6.03 -30.13
CA ALA A 8 -24.13 -6.13 -29.25
C ALA A 8 -23.50 -4.76 -29.01
N SER A 9 -23.63 -3.79 -29.93
CA SER A 9 -23.19 -2.41 -29.71
C SER A 9 -24.11 -1.69 -28.72
N GLU A 10 -25.42 -1.81 -28.90
CA GLU A 10 -26.44 -1.17 -28.05
C GLU A 10 -26.35 -1.64 -26.59
N PHE A 11 -26.11 -2.93 -26.36
CA PHE A 11 -25.92 -3.46 -25.02
C PHE A 11 -24.68 -2.87 -24.33
N GLU A 12 -23.55 -2.77 -25.03
CA GLU A 12 -22.30 -2.26 -24.46
C GLU A 12 -22.42 -0.75 -24.14
N GLU A 13 -23.09 0.03 -24.99
CA GLU A 13 -23.38 1.44 -24.69
C GLU A 13 -24.26 1.61 -23.45
N MET A 14 -25.33 0.81 -23.35
CA MET A 14 -26.21 0.81 -22.17
C MET A 14 -25.47 0.34 -20.91
N ARG A 15 -24.62 -0.67 -21.04
CA ARG A 15 -23.80 -1.20 -19.95
C ARG A 15 -22.87 -0.12 -19.41
N ASP A 16 -22.12 0.53 -20.29
CA ASP A 16 -21.16 1.58 -19.90
C ASP A 16 -21.88 2.78 -19.27
N ALA A 17 -23.03 3.18 -19.84
CA ALA A 17 -23.89 4.21 -19.25
C ALA A 17 -24.42 3.80 -17.86
N GLY A 18 -24.83 2.55 -17.70
CA GLY A 18 -25.31 1.98 -16.44
C GLY A 18 -24.21 1.95 -15.37
N ILE A 19 -23.00 1.52 -15.73
CA ILE A 19 -21.81 1.56 -14.86
C ILE A 19 -21.52 3.01 -14.44
N GLY A 20 -21.53 3.95 -15.40
CA GLY A 20 -21.31 5.37 -15.11
C GLY A 20 -22.35 5.93 -14.14
N LEU A 21 -23.63 5.62 -14.33
CA LEU A 21 -24.72 6.03 -13.44
C LEU A 21 -24.55 5.44 -12.04
N ALA A 22 -24.34 4.12 -11.94
CA ALA A 22 -24.18 3.45 -10.64
C ALA A 22 -22.95 3.97 -9.89
N SER A 23 -21.83 4.20 -10.58
CA SER A 23 -20.62 4.76 -9.96
C SER A 23 -20.84 6.16 -9.42
N LYS A 24 -21.60 7.01 -10.15
CA LYS A 24 -22.00 8.33 -9.66
C LYS A 24 -22.89 8.22 -8.41
N LEU A 25 -23.85 7.29 -8.41
CA LEU A 25 -24.72 7.05 -7.26
C LEU A 25 -23.93 6.60 -6.02
N VAL A 26 -22.89 5.77 -6.19
CA VAL A 26 -21.96 5.41 -5.11
C VAL A 26 -21.25 6.64 -4.55
N ILE A 27 -20.75 7.53 -5.41
CA ILE A 27 -20.10 8.79 -4.98
C ILE A 27 -21.07 9.69 -4.20
N GLU A 28 -22.36 9.68 -4.58
CA GLU A 28 -23.44 10.39 -3.88
C GLU A 28 -23.96 9.65 -2.64
N ASN A 29 -23.35 8.52 -2.26
CA ASN A 29 -23.75 7.64 -1.17
C ASN A 29 -25.20 7.09 -1.28
N LYS A 30 -25.73 6.98 -2.50
CA LYS A 30 -27.05 6.40 -2.80
C LYS A 30 -26.89 4.91 -3.12
N LEU A 31 -26.42 4.15 -2.13
CA LEU A 31 -25.96 2.76 -2.32
C LEU A 31 -27.05 1.81 -2.81
N ASP A 32 -28.28 1.93 -2.30
CA ASP A 32 -29.41 1.10 -2.76
C ASP A 32 -29.73 1.32 -4.24
N GLN A 33 -29.74 2.59 -4.70
CA GLN A 33 -29.99 2.92 -6.10
C GLN A 33 -28.86 2.41 -7.00
N ALA A 34 -27.60 2.53 -6.57
CA ALA A 34 -26.48 1.97 -7.30
C ALA A 34 -26.59 0.45 -7.44
N LYS A 35 -27.00 -0.22 -6.36
CA LYS A 35 -27.20 -1.67 -6.31
C LYS A 35 -28.31 -2.11 -7.26
N ASP A 36 -29.41 -1.37 -7.33
CA ASP A 36 -30.50 -1.62 -8.27
C ASP A 36 -30.03 -1.52 -9.74
N VAL A 37 -29.23 -0.51 -10.06
CA VAL A 37 -28.67 -0.35 -11.41
C VAL A 37 -27.76 -1.52 -11.77
N PHE A 38 -26.83 -1.90 -10.89
CA PHE A 38 -25.97 -3.06 -11.15
C PHE A 38 -26.77 -4.37 -11.23
N THR A 39 -27.81 -4.55 -10.40
CA THR A 39 -28.67 -5.74 -10.46
C THR A 39 -29.39 -5.85 -11.80
N LYS A 40 -29.87 -4.74 -12.34
CA LYS A 40 -30.46 -4.70 -13.69
C LYS A 40 -29.44 -5.08 -14.77
N LEU A 41 -28.20 -4.59 -14.67
CA LEU A 41 -27.13 -4.98 -15.59
C LEU A 41 -26.80 -6.48 -15.49
N LEU A 42 -26.73 -7.03 -14.28
CA LEU A 42 -26.47 -8.45 -14.04
C LEU A 42 -27.63 -9.35 -14.47
N ASN A 43 -28.89 -8.89 -14.42
CA ASN A 43 -30.02 -9.64 -14.97
C ASN A 43 -29.91 -9.81 -16.49
N LEU A 44 -29.27 -8.86 -17.18
CA LEU A 44 -29.03 -8.92 -18.62
C LEU A 44 -27.79 -9.75 -18.96
N ARG A 45 -26.74 -9.64 -18.14
CA ARG A 45 -25.49 -10.40 -18.27
C ARG A 45 -24.97 -10.84 -16.90
N PRO A 46 -25.36 -12.04 -16.42
CA PRO A 46 -25.02 -12.50 -15.07
C PRO A 46 -23.54 -12.76 -14.82
N ASP A 47 -22.75 -12.94 -15.88
CA ASP A 47 -21.33 -13.29 -15.87
C ASP A 47 -20.41 -12.08 -16.16
N ASP A 48 -20.95 -10.85 -16.14
CA ASP A 48 -20.17 -9.64 -16.33
C ASP A 48 -19.28 -9.35 -15.11
N VAL A 49 -18.05 -9.84 -15.13
CA VAL A 49 -17.10 -9.78 -14.02
C VAL A 49 -16.83 -8.37 -13.51
N GLU A 50 -16.87 -7.35 -14.38
CA GLU A 50 -16.69 -5.96 -13.98
C GLU A 50 -17.90 -5.46 -13.19
N VAL A 51 -19.10 -5.69 -13.71
CA VAL A 51 -20.35 -5.31 -13.04
C VAL A 51 -20.50 -6.06 -11.72
N MET A 52 -20.19 -7.36 -11.69
CA MET A 52 -20.20 -8.17 -10.46
C MET A 52 -19.23 -7.60 -9.41
N THR A 53 -18.04 -7.19 -9.83
CA THR A 53 -17.01 -6.59 -8.98
C THR A 53 -17.46 -5.25 -8.39
N LEU A 54 -17.99 -4.36 -9.24
CA LEU A 54 -18.49 -3.06 -8.80
C LEU A 54 -19.70 -3.20 -7.88
N HIS A 55 -20.59 -4.16 -8.16
CA HIS A 55 -21.71 -4.51 -7.29
C HIS A 55 -21.25 -5.06 -5.94
N ALA A 56 -20.21 -5.91 -5.91
CA ALA A 56 -19.63 -6.43 -4.67
C ALA A 56 -19.05 -5.30 -3.80
N ASN A 57 -18.42 -4.30 -4.42
CA ASN A 57 -17.85 -3.15 -3.72
C ASN A 57 -18.92 -2.28 -3.00
N ILE A 58 -20.19 -2.35 -3.39
CA ILE A 58 -21.27 -1.68 -2.63
C ILE A 58 -21.40 -2.27 -1.22
N TYR A 59 -21.23 -3.57 -1.06
CA TYR A 59 -21.32 -4.23 0.26
C TYR A 59 -20.19 -3.77 1.18
N PHE A 60 -19.02 -3.45 0.62
CA PHE A 60 -17.93 -2.82 1.36
C PHE A 60 -18.35 -1.44 1.90
N PHE A 61 -18.93 -0.58 1.06
CA PHE A 61 -19.42 0.73 1.48
C PHE A 61 -20.56 0.65 2.52
N GLU A 62 -21.30 -0.45 2.55
CA GLU A 62 -22.30 -0.75 3.58
C GLU A 62 -21.70 -1.30 4.89
N GLY A 63 -20.39 -1.52 4.96
CA GLY A 63 -19.72 -2.15 6.10
C GLY A 63 -19.90 -3.67 6.18
N LYS A 64 -20.50 -4.30 5.16
CA LYS A 64 -20.75 -5.74 5.07
C LYS A 64 -19.53 -6.46 4.49
N LEU A 65 -18.44 -6.48 5.25
CA LEU A 65 -17.13 -6.95 4.79
C LEU A 65 -17.14 -8.43 4.39
N LEU A 66 -17.84 -9.29 5.12
CA LEU A 66 -17.92 -10.73 4.82
C LEU A 66 -18.67 -10.98 3.51
N GLU A 67 -19.77 -10.26 3.26
CA GLU A 67 -20.53 -10.33 2.03
C GLU A 67 -19.74 -9.78 0.84
N ALA A 68 -19.00 -8.68 1.02
CA ALA A 68 -18.10 -8.15 -0.01
C ALA A 68 -17.03 -9.18 -0.38
N GLU A 69 -16.35 -9.78 0.61
CA GLU A 69 -15.36 -10.85 0.41
C GLU A 69 -15.95 -12.03 -0.37
N ASN A 70 -17.09 -12.56 0.07
CA ASN A 70 -17.74 -13.70 -0.58
C ASN A 70 -18.08 -13.41 -2.05
N ARG A 71 -18.60 -12.21 -2.34
CA ARG A 71 -18.96 -11.82 -3.71
C ARG A 71 -17.73 -11.60 -4.59
N LEU A 72 -16.66 -11.01 -4.06
CA LEU A 72 -15.40 -10.86 -4.79
C LEU A 72 -14.77 -12.22 -5.09
N ASN A 73 -14.82 -13.17 -4.14
CA ASN A 73 -14.37 -14.55 -4.37
C ASN A 73 -15.21 -15.27 -5.44
N GLN A 74 -16.51 -14.97 -5.57
CA GLN A 74 -17.33 -15.48 -6.67
C GLN A 74 -16.83 -14.95 -8.03
N VAL A 75 -16.48 -13.67 -8.11
CA VAL A 75 -15.87 -13.11 -9.34
C VAL A 75 -14.56 -13.82 -9.65
N LEU A 76 -13.70 -14.01 -8.64
CA LEU A 76 -12.40 -14.67 -8.82
C LEU A 76 -12.52 -16.18 -9.11
N THR A 77 -13.66 -16.81 -8.81
CA THR A 77 -13.95 -18.17 -9.28
C THR A 77 -14.19 -18.19 -10.79
N LEU A 78 -14.81 -17.14 -11.35
CA LEU A 78 -15.07 -17.02 -12.79
C LEU A 78 -13.83 -16.52 -13.55
N ASN A 79 -13.10 -15.57 -12.96
CA ASN A 79 -11.87 -15.01 -13.51
C ASN A 79 -10.84 -14.79 -12.39
N PRO A 80 -9.97 -15.79 -12.13
CA PRO A 80 -9.01 -15.76 -11.01
C PRO A 80 -8.04 -14.58 -11.02
N ASP A 81 -7.75 -14.05 -12.20
CA ASP A 81 -6.74 -13.03 -12.41
C ASP A 81 -7.37 -11.63 -12.64
N TYR A 82 -8.68 -11.46 -12.37
CA TYR A 82 -9.36 -10.20 -12.63
C TYR A 82 -8.85 -9.09 -11.68
N PRO A 83 -8.11 -8.09 -12.18
CA PRO A 83 -7.31 -7.22 -11.33
C PRO A 83 -8.17 -6.30 -10.45
N LEU A 84 -9.34 -5.88 -10.93
CA LEU A 84 -10.23 -5.01 -10.15
C LEU A 84 -10.87 -5.76 -8.97
N ALA A 85 -11.22 -7.04 -9.14
CA ALA A 85 -11.73 -7.86 -8.04
C ALA A 85 -10.64 -8.13 -7.00
N LEU A 86 -9.42 -8.47 -7.45
CA LEU A 86 -8.26 -8.61 -6.56
C LEU A 86 -7.99 -7.31 -5.78
N TYR A 87 -8.06 -6.16 -6.45
CA TYR A 87 -7.90 -4.86 -5.79
C TYR A 87 -8.92 -4.67 -4.67
N PHE A 88 -10.23 -4.78 -4.94
CA PHE A 88 -11.23 -4.59 -3.89
C PHE A 88 -11.17 -5.67 -2.81
N LEU A 89 -10.76 -6.89 -3.14
CA LEU A 89 -10.54 -7.94 -2.13
C LEU A 89 -9.39 -7.57 -1.20
N GLY A 90 -8.31 -6.99 -1.73
CA GLY A 90 -7.24 -6.43 -0.92
C GLY A 90 -7.72 -5.31 0.01
N VAL A 91 -8.63 -4.44 -0.46
CA VAL A 91 -9.26 -3.39 0.37
C VAL A 91 -10.08 -4.01 1.51
N VAL A 92 -10.87 -5.06 1.22
CA VAL A 92 -11.61 -5.79 2.25
C VAL A 92 -10.67 -6.40 3.29
N TYR A 93 -9.59 -7.07 2.87
CA TYR A 93 -8.60 -7.61 3.80
C TYR A 93 -7.91 -6.53 4.64
N HIS A 94 -7.62 -5.37 4.06
CA HIS A 94 -7.06 -4.23 4.79
C HIS A 94 -8.00 -3.78 5.91
N GLU A 95 -9.28 -3.55 5.63
CA GLU A 95 -10.26 -3.13 6.64
C GLU A 95 -10.48 -4.18 7.74
N LYS A 96 -10.30 -5.47 7.42
CA LYS A 96 -10.33 -6.55 8.42
C LYS A 96 -9.04 -6.64 9.26
N GLY A 97 -8.02 -5.83 8.96
CA GLY A 97 -6.70 -5.87 9.60
C GLY A 97 -5.82 -7.02 9.14
N GLU A 98 -6.23 -7.75 8.09
CA GLU A 98 -5.49 -8.88 7.51
C GLU A 98 -4.43 -8.37 6.51
N TYR A 99 -3.50 -7.55 6.99
CA TYR A 99 -2.60 -6.77 6.16
C TYR A 99 -1.70 -7.61 5.23
N GLU A 100 -1.17 -8.74 5.70
CA GLU A 100 -0.34 -9.62 4.87
C GLU A 100 -1.13 -10.19 3.68
N LYS A 101 -2.39 -10.57 3.89
CA LYS A 101 -3.27 -11.00 2.80
C LYS A 101 -3.54 -9.85 1.84
N ALA A 102 -3.87 -8.66 2.37
CA ALA A 102 -4.10 -7.48 1.56
C ALA A 102 -2.90 -7.17 0.65
N ILE A 103 -1.69 -7.18 1.20
CA ILE A 103 -0.44 -6.98 0.45
C ILE A 103 -0.31 -7.98 -0.70
N HIS A 104 -0.44 -9.27 -0.40
CA HIS A 104 -0.33 -10.32 -1.42
C HIS A 104 -1.38 -10.17 -2.52
N THR A 105 -2.62 -9.85 -2.15
CA THR A 105 -3.71 -9.66 -3.12
C THR A 105 -3.47 -8.41 -3.98
N TYR A 106 -3.00 -7.30 -3.41
CA TYR A 106 -2.64 -6.10 -4.17
C TYR A 106 -1.49 -6.33 -5.15
N GLU A 107 -0.43 -7.01 -4.71
CA GLU A 107 0.70 -7.37 -5.58
C GLU A 107 0.25 -8.26 -6.74
N THR A 108 -0.71 -9.16 -6.50
CA THR A 108 -1.30 -9.99 -7.54
C THR A 108 -2.12 -9.14 -8.51
N ALA A 109 -2.99 -8.25 -8.00
CA ALA A 109 -3.74 -7.31 -8.85
C ALA A 109 -2.83 -6.50 -9.79
N LEU A 110 -1.71 -5.98 -9.26
CA LEU A 110 -0.72 -5.19 -10.02
C LEU A 110 -0.06 -5.96 -11.16
N LYS A 111 0.05 -7.30 -11.08
CA LYS A 111 0.59 -8.14 -12.17
C LYS A 111 -0.37 -8.24 -13.35
N HIS A 112 -1.67 -8.10 -13.11
CA HIS A 112 -2.73 -8.31 -14.11
C HIS A 112 -3.37 -7.02 -14.62
N PHE A 113 -3.14 -5.87 -13.97
CA PHE A 113 -3.55 -4.59 -14.52
C PHE A 113 -2.85 -4.27 -15.84
N SER A 114 -3.63 -3.87 -16.84
CA SER A 114 -3.09 -3.30 -18.07
C SER A 114 -2.49 -1.91 -17.80
N LYS A 115 -1.42 -1.56 -18.50
CA LYS A 115 -0.64 -0.32 -18.28
C LYS A 115 -1.43 0.98 -18.54
N ASP A 116 -2.54 0.91 -19.27
CA ASP A 116 -3.46 2.03 -19.51
C ASP A 116 -4.33 2.36 -18.29
N LYS A 117 -4.52 1.41 -17.37
CA LYS A 117 -5.28 1.57 -16.11
C LYS A 117 -4.47 2.30 -15.03
N LYS A 118 -3.84 3.42 -15.41
CA LYS A 118 -2.89 4.15 -14.56
C LYS A 118 -3.50 4.60 -13.23
N TYR A 119 -4.75 5.04 -13.22
CA TYR A 119 -5.42 5.50 -12.00
C TYR A 119 -5.73 4.34 -11.06
N ASP A 120 -6.21 3.21 -11.58
CA ASP A 120 -6.44 2.01 -10.77
C ASP A 120 -5.13 1.47 -10.17
N ILE A 121 -4.07 1.41 -10.98
CA ILE A 121 -2.72 1.05 -10.52
C ILE A 121 -2.25 1.99 -9.40
N ALA A 122 -2.50 3.30 -9.54
CA ALA A 122 -2.13 4.28 -8.51
C ALA A 122 -2.88 4.03 -7.19
N ASP A 123 -4.17 3.72 -7.24
CA ASP A 123 -4.99 3.46 -6.06
C ASP A 123 -4.59 2.15 -5.37
N VAL A 124 -4.20 1.13 -6.13
CA VAL A 124 -3.65 -0.11 -5.59
C VAL A 124 -2.34 0.16 -4.84
N TYR A 125 -1.41 0.92 -5.42
CA TYR A 125 -0.17 1.31 -4.75
C TYR A 125 -0.41 2.17 -3.50
N GLN A 126 -1.44 3.02 -3.51
CA GLN A 126 -1.79 3.81 -2.34
C GLN A 126 -2.20 2.92 -1.16
N ASN A 127 -3.06 1.93 -1.42
CA ASN A 127 -3.56 1.03 -0.39
C ASN A 127 -2.51 -0.02 0.03
N LEU A 128 -1.71 -0.51 -0.92
CA LEU A 128 -0.54 -1.33 -0.63
C LEU A 128 0.40 -0.63 0.35
N GLY A 129 0.69 0.66 0.14
CA GLY A 129 1.50 1.44 1.08
C GLY A 129 0.88 1.54 2.48
N CYS A 130 -0.45 1.66 2.58
CA CYS A 130 -1.14 1.65 3.88
C CYS A 130 -1.00 0.30 4.60
N SER A 131 -1.19 -0.82 3.91
CA SER A 131 -1.04 -2.15 4.50
C SER A 131 0.41 -2.44 4.90
N LEU A 132 1.39 -2.09 4.05
CA LEU A 132 2.83 -2.21 4.36
C LEU A 132 3.20 -1.39 5.60
N TRP A 133 2.65 -0.18 5.72
CA TRP A 133 2.84 0.65 6.91
C TRP A 133 2.25 -0.01 8.16
N GLY A 134 1.06 -0.60 8.04
CA GLY A 134 0.36 -1.32 9.13
C GLY A 134 1.20 -2.44 9.74
N ILE A 135 2.01 -3.15 8.94
CA ILE A 135 2.92 -4.21 9.41
C ILE A 135 4.36 -3.74 9.66
N GLY A 136 4.60 -2.43 9.64
CA GLY A 136 5.90 -1.84 9.97
C GLY A 136 6.96 -1.87 8.86
N LYS A 137 6.60 -2.29 7.64
CA LYS A 137 7.48 -2.24 6.45
C LYS A 137 7.54 -0.82 5.87
N ARG A 138 8.16 0.10 6.61
CA ARG A 138 8.09 1.54 6.32
C ARG A 138 8.72 1.94 5.00
N GLU A 139 9.90 1.42 4.69
CA GLU A 139 10.61 1.75 3.45
C GLU A 139 9.78 1.33 2.22
N GLU A 140 9.25 0.10 2.24
CA GLU A 140 8.37 -0.43 1.18
C GLU A 140 7.07 0.40 1.08
N ALA A 141 6.50 0.82 2.21
CA ALA A 141 5.31 1.69 2.23
C ALA A 141 5.56 3.05 1.57
N LEU A 142 6.70 3.69 1.89
CA LEU A 142 7.08 4.96 1.26
C LEU A 142 7.29 4.79 -0.25
N GLU A 143 7.95 3.72 -0.67
CA GLU A 143 8.15 3.40 -2.08
C GLU A 143 6.82 3.18 -2.82
N ALA A 144 5.87 2.48 -2.20
CA ALA A 144 4.54 2.27 -2.74
C ALA A 144 3.80 3.60 -2.94
N TRP A 145 3.79 4.50 -1.94
CA TRP A 145 3.18 5.83 -2.09
C TRP A 145 3.88 6.72 -3.11
N GLN A 146 5.22 6.65 -3.21
CA GLN A 146 5.96 7.35 -4.27
C GLN A 146 5.59 6.81 -5.65
N THR A 147 5.44 5.49 -5.78
CA THR A 147 5.04 4.84 -7.04
C THR A 147 3.60 5.18 -7.42
N CYS A 148 2.68 5.25 -6.45
CA CYS A 148 1.33 5.79 -6.64
C CYS A 148 1.39 7.18 -7.32
N LEU A 149 2.25 8.08 -6.84
CA LEU A 149 2.37 9.43 -7.40
C LEU A 149 3.04 9.48 -8.78
N LYS A 150 3.82 8.45 -9.18
CA LYS A 150 4.31 8.32 -10.56
C LYS A 150 3.16 8.03 -11.54
N TYR A 151 2.17 7.23 -11.12
CA TYR A 151 0.99 6.92 -11.93
C TYR A 151 -0.08 8.01 -11.87
N ASN A 152 -0.33 8.57 -10.69
CA ASN A 152 -1.26 9.67 -10.47
C ASN A 152 -0.64 10.78 -9.61
N PRO A 153 -0.01 11.80 -10.23
CA PRO A 153 0.61 12.92 -9.50
C PRO A 153 -0.36 13.77 -8.68
N LYS A 154 -1.68 13.61 -8.86
CA LYS A 154 -2.71 14.36 -8.12
C LYS A 154 -3.27 13.59 -6.92
N GLN A 155 -2.82 12.36 -6.67
CA GLN A 155 -3.44 11.55 -5.63
C GLN A 155 -3.20 12.11 -4.22
N LYS A 156 -4.26 12.57 -3.57
CA LYS A 156 -4.17 13.38 -2.34
C LYS A 156 -3.73 12.55 -1.14
N SER A 157 -4.27 11.34 -0.99
CA SER A 157 -3.97 10.46 0.14
C SER A 157 -2.49 10.05 0.16
N ALA A 158 -1.92 9.68 -0.98
CA ALA A 158 -0.50 9.34 -1.07
C ALA A 158 0.43 10.52 -0.74
N LYS A 159 0.10 11.74 -1.20
CA LYS A 159 0.84 12.96 -0.81
C LYS A 159 0.77 13.22 0.69
N LYS A 160 -0.43 13.09 1.26
CA LYS A 160 -0.63 13.28 2.70
C LYS A 160 0.16 12.23 3.49
N ASN A 161 0.07 10.95 3.11
CA ASN A 161 0.80 9.88 3.76
C ASN A 161 2.31 10.10 3.71
N LEU A 162 2.88 10.46 2.55
CA LEU A 162 4.31 10.79 2.46
C LEU A 162 4.68 11.96 3.37
N LYS A 163 3.87 13.02 3.43
CA LYS A 163 4.13 14.15 4.34
C LYS A 163 4.06 13.74 5.81
N ASP A 164 3.06 12.94 6.17
CA ASP A 164 2.75 12.60 7.56
C ASP A 164 3.71 11.54 8.10
N PHE A 165 4.19 10.63 7.23
CA PHE A 165 4.97 9.46 7.60
C PHE A 165 6.43 9.47 7.13
N THR A 166 6.88 10.52 6.45
CA THR A 166 8.31 10.73 6.13
C THR A 166 8.91 11.78 7.07
N ASN A 167 10.10 11.51 7.62
CA ASN A 167 10.87 12.49 8.37
C ASN A 167 11.63 13.45 7.43
N GLU A 168 12.30 14.44 8.00
CA GLU A 168 13.05 15.46 7.24
C GLU A 168 14.21 14.89 6.39
N TYR A 169 14.63 13.65 6.68
CA TYR A 169 15.70 12.94 5.97
C TYR A 169 15.20 12.02 4.86
N GLY A 170 13.88 12.02 4.57
CA GLY A 170 13.31 11.16 3.53
C GLY A 170 13.08 9.70 3.95
N MET A 171 13.12 9.40 5.25
CA MET A 171 12.89 8.05 5.81
C MET A 171 11.56 7.95 6.54
N GLY A 172 11.07 6.73 6.73
CA GLY A 172 9.83 6.50 7.49
C GLY A 172 9.97 6.98 8.92
N LYS A 173 9.00 7.77 9.41
CA LYS A 173 8.99 8.28 10.77
C LYS A 173 9.05 7.14 11.79
N SER A 174 9.85 7.36 12.83
CA SER A 174 9.96 6.49 13.98
C SER A 174 8.72 6.66 14.88
N PRO A 175 8.11 5.55 15.36
CA PRO A 175 6.92 5.58 16.20
C PRO A 175 7.20 6.21 17.58
N VAL A 176 8.47 6.32 17.96
CA VAL A 176 8.92 6.88 19.25
C VAL A 176 9.65 8.22 19.08
N GLY A 177 9.59 8.84 17.90
CA GLY A 177 10.25 10.12 17.63
C GLY A 177 11.79 10.04 17.65
N MET A 178 12.35 8.85 17.40
CA MET A 178 13.80 8.63 17.27
C MET A 178 14.27 8.80 15.81
N ASP A 179 13.71 9.80 15.11
CA ASP A 179 13.94 10.01 13.69
C ASP A 179 15.41 10.24 13.36
N ASP A 180 16.12 11.09 14.13
CA ASP A 180 17.56 11.34 13.95
C ASP A 180 18.41 10.08 14.10
N LEU A 181 18.08 9.22 15.08
CA LEU A 181 18.84 8.02 15.36
C LEU A 181 18.64 6.99 14.26
N TRP A 182 17.39 6.76 13.87
CA TRP A 182 17.05 5.87 12.75
C TRP A 182 17.65 6.40 11.46
N ALA A 183 17.60 7.72 11.25
CA ALA A 183 18.21 8.35 10.10
C ALA A 183 19.71 8.13 10.07
N PHE A 184 20.39 8.35 11.19
CA PHE A 184 21.81 8.12 11.32
C PHE A 184 22.18 6.65 11.07
N VAL A 185 21.49 5.71 11.73
CA VAL A 185 21.74 4.27 11.58
C VAL A 185 21.46 3.80 10.15
N ASN A 186 20.35 4.21 9.53
CA ASN A 186 19.99 3.80 8.18
C ASN A 186 20.84 4.48 7.10
N PHE A 187 21.12 5.77 7.23
CA PHE A 187 21.99 6.50 6.31
C PHE A 187 23.41 5.93 6.37
N LYS A 188 23.97 5.77 7.57
CA LYS A 188 25.29 5.14 7.73
C LYS A 188 25.29 3.69 7.30
N ARG A 189 24.19 2.95 7.49
CA ARG A 189 24.04 1.58 6.96
C ARG A 189 24.09 1.57 5.44
N ARG A 190 23.24 2.33 4.74
CA ARG A 190 23.22 2.39 3.27
C ARG A 190 24.55 2.89 2.69
N GLU A 191 25.11 3.95 3.26
CA GLU A 191 26.39 4.54 2.86
C GLU A 191 27.57 3.60 3.16
N TYR A 192 27.58 2.92 4.31
CA TYR A 192 28.56 1.90 4.63
C TYR A 192 28.48 0.74 3.64
N TYR A 193 27.29 0.23 3.31
CA TYR A 193 27.13 -0.84 2.32
C TYR A 193 27.52 -0.43 0.90
N SER A 194 27.20 0.79 0.47
CA SER A 194 27.53 1.27 -0.87
C SER A 194 29.02 1.56 -1.05
N LEU A 195 29.73 1.89 0.02
CA LEU A 195 31.14 2.27 -0.03
C LEU A 195 32.13 1.20 0.45
N LYS A 196 31.77 0.37 1.46
CA LYS A 196 32.71 -0.56 2.14
C LYS A 196 32.15 -1.92 2.54
N GLY A 197 30.84 -2.07 2.74
CA GLY A 197 30.27 -3.29 3.34
C GLY A 197 30.47 -4.57 2.51
N ARG A 198 30.68 -4.45 1.20
CA ARG A 198 30.98 -5.59 0.30
C ARG A 198 32.37 -6.19 0.54
N ASP A 199 33.29 -5.45 1.16
CA ASP A 199 34.64 -5.92 1.45
C ASP A 199 34.72 -6.69 2.78
N TYR A 200 33.75 -6.50 3.67
CA TYR A 200 33.76 -7.03 5.03
C TYR A 200 32.67 -8.07 5.33
N PHE A 201 31.62 -8.13 4.51
CA PHE A 201 30.51 -9.07 4.69
C PHE A 201 30.18 -9.77 3.38
N LYS A 202 29.90 -11.07 3.48
CA LYS A 202 29.70 -11.94 2.32
C LYS A 202 28.33 -11.77 1.69
N SER A 203 27.35 -11.28 2.46
CA SER A 203 26.01 -10.96 1.95
C SER A 203 25.34 -9.81 2.71
N VAL A 204 24.25 -9.32 2.12
CA VAL A 204 23.40 -8.29 2.73
C VAL A 204 22.75 -8.82 4.01
N GLU A 205 22.34 -10.09 4.03
CA GLU A 205 21.75 -10.77 5.19
C GLU A 205 22.73 -10.86 6.37
N GLU A 206 24.00 -11.20 6.13
CA GLU A 206 25.03 -11.29 7.17
C GLU A 206 25.26 -9.94 7.84
N ALA A 207 25.46 -8.90 7.02
CA ALA A 207 25.66 -7.56 7.54
C ALA A 207 24.39 -7.00 8.22
N ASN A 208 23.18 -7.41 7.80
CA ASN A 208 21.94 -7.06 8.48
C ASN A 208 21.88 -7.67 9.88
N VAL A 209 22.36 -8.90 10.07
CA VAL A 209 22.46 -9.54 11.40
C VAL A 209 23.41 -8.76 12.32
N VAL A 210 24.59 -8.39 11.82
CA VAL A 210 25.58 -7.64 12.61
C VAL A 210 25.06 -6.25 12.95
N LEU A 211 24.51 -5.53 11.98
CA LEU A 211 23.93 -4.21 12.18
C LEU A 211 22.70 -4.23 13.09
N LYS A 212 21.92 -5.32 13.09
CA LYS A 212 20.86 -5.56 14.07
C LYS A 212 21.44 -5.68 15.48
N LYS A 213 22.53 -6.43 15.69
CA LYS A 213 23.21 -6.48 17.01
C LYS A 213 23.74 -5.11 17.45
N ILE A 214 24.24 -4.28 16.53
CA ILE A 214 24.63 -2.89 16.82
C ILE A 214 23.43 -2.07 17.30
N THR A 215 22.31 -2.21 16.60
CA THR A 215 21.05 -1.52 16.91
C THR A 215 20.52 -1.98 18.27
N ASP A 216 20.51 -3.29 18.54
CA ASP A 216 20.06 -3.85 19.82
C ASP A 216 20.95 -3.43 20.99
N ALA A 217 22.27 -3.34 20.78
CA ALA A 217 23.19 -2.83 21.80
C ALA A 217 22.95 -1.34 22.08
N TRP A 218 22.66 -0.56 21.04
CA TRP A 218 22.32 0.85 21.16
C TRP A 218 21.02 1.04 21.94
N ASP A 219 19.96 0.32 21.57
CA ASP A 219 18.63 0.48 22.16
C ASP A 219 18.56 -0.04 23.60
N ASN A 220 19.29 -1.11 23.93
CA ASN A 220 19.22 -1.71 25.27
C ASN A 220 20.25 -1.15 26.25
N LYS A 221 21.39 -0.61 25.78
CA LYS A 221 22.48 -0.17 26.67
C LYS A 221 22.71 1.34 26.66
N ILE A 222 22.46 2.01 25.53
CA ILE A 222 22.77 3.43 25.35
C ILE A 222 21.51 4.27 25.53
N MET A 223 20.43 3.97 24.81
CA MET A 223 19.19 4.75 24.89
C MET A 223 18.56 4.84 26.29
N PRO A 224 18.58 3.81 27.15
CA PRO A 224 18.02 3.92 28.51
C PRO A 224 18.83 4.86 29.40
N LYS A 225 20.14 4.99 29.16
CA LYS A 225 21.04 5.88 29.91
C LYS A 225 20.99 7.32 29.41
N TRP A 226 20.74 7.51 28.11
CA TRP A 226 20.92 8.81 27.45
C TRP A 226 19.64 9.39 26.83
N GLY A 227 18.52 8.65 26.80
CA GLY A 227 17.32 9.00 26.03
C GLY A 227 16.69 10.36 26.36
N ALA A 228 16.58 10.71 27.65
CA ALA A 228 16.06 12.03 28.06
C ALA A 228 17.04 13.19 27.77
N LYS A 229 18.33 12.88 27.60
CA LYS A 229 19.40 13.84 27.26
C LYS A 229 19.49 13.99 25.73
N PHE A 230 19.34 12.91 24.98
CA PHE A 230 19.29 12.89 23.52
C PHE A 230 18.25 13.85 22.94
N LYS A 231 17.06 13.93 23.55
CA LYS A 231 15.99 14.86 23.15
C LYS A 231 16.38 16.34 23.24
N ARG A 232 17.39 16.66 24.05
CA ARG A 232 17.83 18.04 24.34
C ARG A 232 19.20 18.37 23.73
N MET A 233 19.89 17.38 23.17
CA MET A 233 21.22 17.56 22.58
C MET A 233 21.12 18.09 21.15
N LYS A 234 22.05 18.96 20.77
CA LYS A 234 22.25 19.40 19.38
C LYS A 234 22.91 18.29 18.57
N THR A 235 22.71 18.30 17.25
CA THR A 235 23.20 17.26 16.33
C THR A 235 24.71 16.99 16.45
N GLN A 236 25.53 18.03 16.59
CA GLN A 236 26.98 17.88 16.77
C GLN A 236 27.36 17.17 18.08
N GLU A 237 26.58 17.36 19.14
CA GLU A 237 26.80 16.71 20.44
C GLU A 237 26.39 15.24 20.40
N LYS A 238 25.31 14.92 19.67
CA LYS A 238 24.89 13.53 19.43
C LYS A 238 25.97 12.76 18.66
N ILE A 239 26.55 13.37 17.63
CA ILE A 239 27.64 12.78 16.83
C ILE A 239 28.90 12.54 17.69
N LYS A 240 29.26 13.51 18.55
CA LYS A 240 30.38 13.34 19.47
C LYS A 240 30.14 12.20 20.47
N LEU A 241 28.96 12.15 21.09
CA LEU A 241 28.59 11.06 22.01
C LEU A 241 28.63 9.70 21.31
N PHE A 242 28.17 9.61 20.06
CA PHE A 242 28.25 8.38 19.28
C PHE A 242 29.71 7.93 19.09
N ASN A 243 30.61 8.84 18.71
CA ASN A 243 32.03 8.53 18.51
C ASN A 243 32.75 8.14 19.81
N ASP A 244 32.36 8.75 20.92
CA ASP A 244 32.96 8.50 22.24
C ASP A 244 32.41 7.20 22.89
N THR A 245 31.24 6.73 22.45
CA THR A 245 30.60 5.53 23.01
C THR A 245 31.12 4.28 22.30
N LYS A 246 32.09 3.59 22.93
CA LYS A 246 32.55 2.28 22.46
C LYS A 246 31.47 1.23 22.62
N ILE A 247 30.86 0.80 21.51
CA ILE A 247 30.02 -0.40 21.46
C ILE A 247 30.95 -1.58 21.19
N LEU A 248 31.29 -2.31 22.26
CA LEU A 248 32.05 -3.55 22.13
C LEU A 248 31.07 -4.68 21.77
N PHE A 249 31.34 -5.36 20.66
CA PHE A 249 30.63 -6.55 20.18
C PHE A 249 31.32 -7.82 20.69
#